data_AF-A0A2J6PWV9-F1
#
_entry.id   AF-A0A2J6PWV9-F1
#
_cell.length_a   1.000
_cell.length_b   1.000
_cell.length_c   1.000
_cell.angle_alpha   90.00
_cell.angle_beta   90.00
_cell.angle_gamma   90.00
#
_symmetry.space_group_name_H-M   'P 1'
#
loop_
_entity.id
_entity.type
_entity.pdbx_description
1 polymer ?
#
loop_
_entity_poly.entity_id
_entity_poly.type
_entity_poly.pdbx_seq_one_letter_code
_entity_poly.pdbx_strand_id
1 'polypeptide(L)'
;MSAPPAVTAHILRNFSIAFIGIVGTVAAGTEVYNIASRKHRELTKGWGERRQYNTQPQPQQDRLDTIFDRTQLLNKAKEAKPWNRTASEYERAKW
;
A
#
# COMPACT_ATOMS: atom_id res chain seq x y z
N MET A 1 42.21 33.53 25.67
CA MET A 1 40.98 34.21 26.14
C MET A 1 39.80 33.29 25.84
N SER A 2 39.11 32.81 26.87
CA SER A 2 37.86 32.04 26.71
C SER A 2 36.73 32.97 26.26
N ALA A 3 35.87 32.48 25.35
CA ALA A 3 34.73 33.25 24.89
C ALA A 3 33.79 33.60 26.06
N PRO A 4 33.14 34.77 26.06
CA PRO A 4 32.18 35.14 27.11
C PRO A 4 31.07 34.08 27.24
N PRO A 5 30.55 33.81 28.45
CA PRO A 5 29.55 32.76 28.69
C PRO A 5 28.30 32.91 27.82
N ALA A 6 27.86 34.15 27.58
CA ALA A 6 26.72 34.45 26.71
C ALA A 6 26.96 34.03 25.25
N VAL A 7 28.16 34.32 24.71
CA VAL A 7 28.54 33.96 23.35
C VAL A 7 28.59 32.43 23.20
N THR A 8 29.12 31.74 24.21
CA THR A 8 29.18 30.27 24.23
C THR A 8 27.77 29.65 24.26
N ALA A 9 26.85 30.21 25.05
CA ALA A 9 25.46 29.75 25.11
C ALA A 9 24.70 29.95 23.79
N HIS A 10 24.91 31.08 23.11
CA HIS A 10 24.32 31.35 21.79
C HIS A 10 24.85 30.40 20.71
N ILE A 11 26.16 30.12 20.71
CA ILE A 11 26.78 29.15 19.79
C ILE A 11 26.19 27.76 20.02
N LEU A 12 26.10 27.32 21.27
CA LEU A 12 25.56 25.99 21.61
C LEU A 12 24.10 25.85 21.17
N ARG A 13 23.27 26.87 21.42
CA ARG A 13 21.87 26.88 21.00
C ARG A 13 21.71 26.79 19.48
N ASN A 14 22.49 27.59 18.73
CA ASN A 14 22.41 27.59 17.27
C ASN A 14 22.89 26.26 16.67
N PHE A 15 23.95 25.67 17.25
CA PHE A 15 24.43 24.36 16.85
C PHE A 15 23.38 23.27 17.11
N SER A 16 22.74 23.27 18.27
CA SER A 16 21.68 22.30 18.59
C SER A 16 20.49 22.40 17.63
N ILE A 17 20.07 23.62 17.26
CA ILE A 17 18.98 23.82 16.29
C ILE A 17 19.37 23.28 14.91
N ALA A 18 20.59 23.62 14.45
CA ALA A 18 21.09 23.14 13.17
C ALA A 18 21.20 21.61 13.14
N PHE A 19 21.72 21.02 14.21
CA PHE A 19 21.88 19.57 14.34
C PHE A 19 20.52 18.84 14.29
N ILE A 20 19.52 19.29 15.06
CA ILE A 20 18.18 18.70 15.04
C ILE A 20 17.55 18.84 13.64
N GLY A 21 17.71 20.00 12.99
CA GLY A 21 17.22 20.23 11.64
C GLY A 21 17.83 19.25 10.63
N ILE A 22 19.14 19.06 10.64
CA ILE A 22 19.84 18.12 9.75
C ILE A 22 19.37 16.68 10.00
N VAL A 23 19.37 16.24 11.26
CA VAL A 23 18.96 14.86 11.62
C VAL A 23 17.50 14.60 11.22
N GLY A 24 16.59 15.53 11.49
CA GLY A 24 15.18 15.40 11.13
C GLY A 24 14.97 15.30 9.62
N THR A 25 15.75 16.06 8.83
CA THR A 25 15.65 16.04 7.36
C THR A 25 16.14 14.71 6.78
N VAL A 26 17.24 14.15 7.31
CA VAL A 26 17.76 12.84 6.89
C VAL A 26 16.76 11.73 7.25
N ALA A 27 16.20 11.74 8.46
CA ALA A 27 15.23 10.75 8.90
C ALA A 27 13.95 10.76 8.01
N ALA A 28 13.43 11.94 7.71
CA ALA A 28 12.30 12.11 6.80
C ALA A 28 12.63 11.61 5.38
N GLY A 29 13.82 11.93 4.87
CA GLY A 29 14.30 11.46 3.56
C GLY A 29 14.39 9.93 3.48
N THR A 30 14.89 9.28 4.54
CA THR A 30 14.96 7.81 4.61
C THR A 30 13.59 7.14 4.65
N GLU A 31 12.61 7.71 5.35
CA GLU A 31 11.24 7.19 5.37
C GLU A 31 10.57 7.30 3.99
N VAL A 32 10.71 8.45 3.32
CA VAL A 32 10.19 8.63 1.95
C VAL A 32 10.83 7.63 0.98
N TYR A 33 12.15 7.44 1.07
CA TYR A 33 12.86 6.46 0.25
C TYR A 33 12.40 5.03 0.53
N ASN A 34 12.19 4.67 1.80
CA ASN A 34 11.70 3.35 2.19
C ASN A 34 10.30 3.08 1.65
N ILE A 35 9.39 4.06 1.72
CA ILE A 35 8.04 3.96 1.15
C ILE A 35 8.12 3.80 -0.37
N ALA A 36 8.91 4.62 -1.06
CA ALA A 36 9.10 4.53 -2.50
C ALA A 36 9.68 3.17 -2.93
N SER A 37 10.66 2.66 -2.19
CA SER A 37 11.30 1.36 -2.41
C SER A 37 10.33 0.19 -2.20
N ARG A 38 9.49 0.25 -1.16
CA ARG A 38 8.43 -0.76 -0.93
C ARG A 38 7.41 -0.76 -2.07
N LYS A 39 6.91 0.41 -2.47
CA LYS A 39 5.98 0.56 -3.59
C LYS A 39 6.58 0.04 -4.90
N HIS A 40 7.86 0.30 -5.14
CA HIS A 40 8.55 -0.22 -6.31
C HIS A 40 8.65 -1.75 -6.29
N ARG A 41 8.98 -2.36 -5.14
CA ARG A 41 9.02 -3.82 -4.98
C ARG A 41 7.64 -4.47 -5.14
N GLU A 42 6.57 -3.87 -4.65
CA GLU A 42 5.20 -4.36 -4.84
C GLU A 42 4.80 -4.32 -6.32
N LEU A 43 5.17 -3.25 -7.04
CA LEU A 43 5.01 -3.18 -8.49
C LEU A 43 5.86 -4.25 -9.19
N THR A 44 7.12 -4.47 -8.82
CA THR A 44 7.93 -5.49 -9.54
C THR A 44 7.47 -6.93 -9.26
N LYS A 45 7.09 -7.25 -8.01
CA LYS A 45 6.63 -8.59 -7.64
C LYS A 45 5.24 -8.91 -8.22
N GLY A 46 4.31 -7.96 -8.14
CA GLY A 46 2.94 -8.15 -8.65
C GLY A 46 2.87 -8.28 -10.17
N TRP A 47 3.82 -7.70 -10.92
CA TRP A 47 3.85 -7.83 -12.38
C TRP A 47 4.36 -9.19 -12.87
N GLY A 48 5.30 -9.81 -12.16
CA GLY A 48 5.74 -11.18 -12.45
C GLY A 48 4.61 -12.19 -12.25
N GLU A 49 3.91 -12.09 -11.12
CA GLU A 49 2.77 -12.95 -10.78
C GLU A 49 1.56 -12.71 -11.69
N ARG A 50 1.22 -11.45 -12.01
CA ARG A 50 0.15 -11.13 -12.97
C ARG A 50 0.45 -11.64 -14.38
N ARG A 51 1.72 -11.57 -14.80
CA ARG A 51 2.14 -12.11 -16.10
C ARG A 51 2.01 -13.61 -16.12
N GLN A 52 2.39 -14.31 -15.05
CA GLN A 52 2.17 -15.75 -14.89
C GLN A 52 0.68 -16.12 -14.93
N TYR A 53 -0.18 -15.36 -14.25
CA TYR A 53 -1.64 -15.53 -14.27
C TYR A 53 -2.24 -15.35 -15.68
N ASN A 54 -1.74 -14.40 -16.48
CA ASN A 54 -2.23 -14.17 -17.84
C ASN A 54 -1.62 -15.11 -18.90
N THR A 55 -0.49 -15.76 -18.61
CA THR A 55 0.15 -16.73 -19.52
C THR A 55 -0.43 -18.12 -19.43
N GLN A 56 -1.19 -18.42 -18.36
CA GLN A 56 -1.96 -19.65 -18.30
C GLN A 56 -3.20 -19.49 -19.18
N PRO A 57 -3.53 -20.47 -20.05
CA PRO A 57 -4.80 -20.45 -20.76
C PRO A 57 -5.89 -20.33 -19.70
N GLN A 58 -6.69 -19.26 -19.77
CA GLN A 58 -7.85 -19.12 -18.90
C GLN A 58 -8.67 -20.41 -19.03
N PRO A 59 -9.24 -20.93 -17.93
CA PRO A 59 -10.02 -22.17 -17.97
C PRO A 59 -10.97 -22.07 -19.15
N GLN A 60 -10.85 -23.03 -20.08
CA GLN A 60 -11.80 -23.17 -21.17
C GLN A 60 -13.17 -23.11 -20.52
N GLN A 61 -13.93 -22.09 -20.88
CA GLN A 61 -15.32 -22.02 -20.46
C GLN A 61 -15.96 -23.31 -20.94
N ASP A 62 -16.24 -24.22 -20.00
CA ASP A 62 -16.86 -25.48 -20.35
C ASP A 62 -18.18 -25.12 -21.02
N ARG A 63 -18.54 -25.78 -22.12
CA ARG A 63 -19.78 -25.44 -22.83
C ARG A 63 -21.01 -25.72 -21.95
N LEU A 64 -20.82 -26.54 -20.92
CA LEU A 64 -21.78 -26.84 -19.87
C LEU A 64 -21.80 -25.82 -18.72
N ASP A 65 -20.78 -24.95 -18.60
CA ASP A 65 -20.80 -23.85 -17.63
C ASP A 65 -21.84 -22.81 -18.07
N THR A 66 -23.04 -22.95 -17.54
CA THR A 66 -24.11 -22.03 -17.83
C THR A 66 -23.87 -20.69 -17.14
N ILE A 67 -24.52 -19.64 -17.65
CA ILE A 67 -24.56 -18.33 -16.97
C ILE A 67 -25.08 -18.47 -15.52
N PHE A 68 -25.93 -19.47 -15.26
CA PHE A 68 -26.45 -19.76 -13.93
C PHE A 68 -25.37 -20.29 -12.97
N ASP A 69 -24.49 -21.20 -13.43
CA ASP A 69 -23.40 -21.72 -12.61
C ASP A 69 -22.39 -20.62 -12.24
N ARG A 70 -22.07 -19.74 -13.19
CA ARG A 70 -21.21 -18.57 -12.92
C ARG A 70 -21.83 -17.62 -11.91
N THR A 71 -23.14 -17.42 -12.00
CA THR A 71 -23.87 -16.56 -11.06
C THR A 71 -23.85 -17.16 -9.66
N GLN A 72 -24.01 -18.48 -9.52
CA GLN A 72 -23.89 -19.17 -8.24
C GLN A 72 -22.47 -19.06 -7.66
N LEU A 73 -21.43 -19.30 -8.46
CA LEU A 73 -20.04 -19.15 -8.01
C LEU A 73 -19.72 -17.73 -7.57
N LEU A 74 -20.19 -16.72 -8.33
CA LEU A 74 -20.03 -15.32 -7.99
C LEU A 74 -20.75 -14.97 -6.68
N ASN A 75 -21.98 -15.45 -6.50
CA ASN A 75 -22.74 -15.23 -5.27
C ASN A 75 -22.06 -15.89 -4.07
N LYS A 76 -21.55 -17.12 -4.22
CA LYS A 76 -20.78 -17.81 -3.18
C LYS A 76 -19.48 -17.06 -2.81
N ALA A 77 -18.79 -16.50 -3.79
CA ALA A 77 -17.60 -15.67 -3.55
C ALA A 77 -17.96 -14.36 -2.82
N LYS A 78 -19.12 -13.76 -3.14
CA LYS A 78 -19.66 -12.56 -2.49
C LYS A 78 -20.24 -12.83 -1.10
N GLU A 79 -20.66 -14.06 -0.79
CA GLU A 79 -20.99 -14.49 0.58
C GLU A 79 -19.74 -14.57 1.45
N ALA A 80 -18.65 -15.16 0.93
CA ALA A 80 -17.39 -15.23 1.66
C ALA A 80 -16.75 -13.83 1.87
N LYS A 81 -17.01 -12.87 0.98
CA LYS A 81 -16.50 -11.49 1.05
C LYS A 81 -17.63 -10.48 0.84
N PRO A 82 -18.42 -10.15 1.89
CA PRO A 82 -19.61 -9.32 1.78
C PRO A 82 -19.35 -7.90 1.25
N TRP A 83 -18.15 -7.36 1.44
CA TRP A 83 -17.75 -6.05 0.91
C TRP A 83 -17.60 -6.00 -0.62
N ASN A 84 -17.64 -7.15 -1.32
CA ASN A 84 -17.66 -7.23 -2.77
C ASN A 84 -19.08 -7.22 -3.36
N ARG A 85 -20.11 -7.14 -2.51
CA ARG A 85 -21.51 -6.98 -2.95
C ARG A 85 -21.78 -5.53 -3.34
N THR A 86 -22.61 -5.33 -4.35
CA THR A 86 -23.13 -3.98 -4.65
C THR A 86 -24.17 -3.56 -3.61
N ALA A 87 -24.49 -2.26 -3.53
CA ALA A 87 -25.50 -1.75 -2.61
C ALA A 87 -26.87 -2.42 -2.82
N SER A 88 -27.27 -2.64 -4.08
CA SER A 88 -28.53 -3.31 -4.42
C SER A 88 -28.56 -4.80 -4.05
N GLU A 89 -27.41 -5.49 -4.12
CA GLU A 89 -27.28 -6.88 -3.67
C GLU A 89 -27.34 -7.00 -2.15
N TYR A 90 -26.77 -6.03 -1.44
CA TYR A 90 -26.86 -5.95 0.02
C TYR A 90 -28.29 -5.72 0.50
N GLU A 91 -29.02 -4.81 -0.16
CA GLU A 91 -30.44 -4.58 0.12
C GLU A 91 -31.28 -5.83 -0.13
N ARG A 92 -31.08 -6.54 -1.24
CA ARG A 92 -31.80 -7.80 -1.52
C ARG A 92 -31.51 -8.92 -0.51
N ALA A 93 -30.32 -8.97 0.07
CA ALA A 93 -29.98 -9.99 1.07
C ALA A 93 -30.52 -9.68 2.49
N LYS A 94 -31.03 -8.47 2.70
CA LYS A 94 -31.61 -8.04 3.98
C LYS A 94 -33.09 -8.45 4.13
N TRP A 95 -33.74 -8.79 3.03
CA TRP A 95 -35.13 -9.24 2.95
C TRP A 95 -35.21 -10.74 2.67
#